data_AF-A0A812VD14-F1
#
_entry.id   AF-A0A812VD14-F1
#
_cell.length_a   1.000
_cell.length_b   1.000
_cell.length_c   1.000
_cell.angle_alpha   90.00
_cell.angle_beta   90.00
_cell.angle_gamma   90.00
#
_symmetry.space_group_name_H-M   'P 1'
#
loop_
_entity.id
_entity.type
_entity.pdbx_description
1 polymer ?
#
loop_
_entity_poly.entity_id
_entity_poly.type
_entity_poly.pdbx_seq_one_letter_code
_entity_poly.pdbx_strand_id
1 'polypeptide(L)'
;KVDLDGADCDAAFAFLSSVPAKLVVLEVFDGLPPPLRFALHEHEELASWGKLPVWGCSLSYQVRMLTLLRYNLIWYAAGNAIYVHKSVAPQLGLFRLDEVDCYVKTVVMAMWPSGRRMRRWFYEDSLNETLVDARRSVERYLKGRPYTLKV
;
A
#
# COMPACT_ATOMS: atom_id res chain seq x y z
N LYS A 1 1.24 -16.91 -2.88
CA LYS A 1 1.92 -15.66 -2.44
C LYS A 1 2.92 -15.33 -3.53
N VAL A 2 2.79 -14.16 -4.15
CA VAL A 2 3.83 -13.64 -5.04
C VAL A 2 4.57 -12.62 -4.19
N ASP A 3 5.84 -12.90 -3.90
CA ASP A 3 6.72 -12.08 -3.08
C ASP A 3 7.63 -11.34 -4.05
N LEU A 4 7.38 -10.05 -4.26
CA LEU A 4 8.07 -9.25 -5.26
C LEU A 4 8.66 -8.06 -4.55
N ASP A 5 9.87 -8.20 -4.01
CA ASP A 5 10.54 -7.13 -3.27
C ASP A 5 10.68 -5.86 -4.14
N GLY A 6 9.99 -4.77 -3.77
CA GLY A 6 10.29 -3.40 -4.24
C GLY A 6 9.14 -2.71 -4.99
N ALA A 7 8.82 -3.18 -6.21
CA ALA A 7 7.79 -2.61 -7.10
C ALA A 7 6.53 -3.49 -7.17
N ASP A 8 6.13 -4.03 -6.02
CA ASP A 8 5.13 -5.09 -5.85
C ASP A 8 3.82 -4.75 -6.56
N CYS A 9 3.38 -3.49 -6.47
CA CYS A 9 2.11 -3.03 -7.01
C CYS A 9 2.07 -3.02 -8.54
N ASP A 10 3.14 -2.58 -9.21
CA ASP A 10 3.17 -2.52 -10.68
C ASP A 10 3.10 -3.93 -11.27
N ALA A 11 3.92 -4.83 -10.74
CA ALA A 11 3.95 -6.23 -11.16
C ALA A 11 2.65 -6.97 -10.81
N ALA A 12 2.09 -6.74 -9.61
CA ALA A 12 0.79 -7.30 -9.23
C ALA A 12 -0.33 -6.83 -10.17
N PHE A 13 -0.36 -5.54 -10.53
CA PHE A 13 -1.36 -5.00 -11.44
C PHE A 13 -1.23 -5.63 -12.84
N ALA A 14 -0.02 -5.67 -13.39
CA ALA A 14 0.23 -6.25 -14.71
C ALA A 14 -0.15 -7.74 -14.76
N PHE A 15 0.24 -8.50 -13.74
CA PHE A 15 -0.07 -9.93 -13.64
C PHE A 15 -1.57 -10.18 -13.49
N LEU A 16 -2.23 -9.54 -12.52
CA LEU A 16 -3.65 -9.78 -12.22
C LEU A 16 -4.60 -9.26 -13.31
N SER A 17 -4.14 -8.32 -14.13
CA SER A 17 -4.87 -7.88 -15.34
C SER A 17 -4.95 -8.99 -16.39
N SER A 18 -3.96 -9.89 -16.42
CA SER A 18 -3.89 -10.99 -17.39
C SER A 18 -4.37 -12.32 -16.81
N VAL A 19 -4.08 -12.56 -15.54
CA VAL A 19 -4.39 -13.81 -14.83
C VAL A 19 -5.14 -13.49 -13.54
N PRO A 20 -6.48 -13.40 -13.59
CA PRO A 20 -7.27 -13.10 -12.40
C PRO A 20 -7.15 -14.22 -11.35
N ALA A 21 -6.76 -13.84 -10.13
CA ALA A 21 -6.78 -14.71 -8.96
C ALA A 21 -8.12 -14.58 -8.20
N LYS A 22 -8.50 -15.61 -7.45
CA LYS A 22 -9.68 -15.53 -6.56
C LYS A 22 -9.38 -14.72 -5.30
N LEU A 23 -8.17 -14.91 -4.75
CA LEU A 23 -7.65 -14.25 -3.57
C LEU A 23 -6.24 -13.74 -3.89
N VAL A 24 -5.92 -12.56 -3.36
CA VAL A 24 -4.62 -11.92 -3.52
C VAL A 24 -4.13 -11.52 -2.14
N VAL A 25 -2.87 -11.80 -1.84
CA VAL A 25 -2.19 -11.32 -0.64
C VAL A 25 -1.06 -10.42 -1.10
N LEU A 26 -1.02 -9.18 -0.60
CA LEU A 26 0.04 -8.22 -0.88
C LEU A 26 0.63 -7.71 0.42
N GLU A 27 1.94 -7.52 0.42
CA GLU A 27 2.64 -6.81 1.49
C GLU A 27 2.32 -5.32 1.38
N VAL A 28 2.17 -4.67 2.53
CA VAL A 28 1.74 -3.27 2.63
C VAL A 28 2.86 -2.46 3.24
N PHE A 29 3.21 -1.37 2.57
CA PHE A 29 4.02 -0.35 3.19
C PHE A 29 3.18 0.50 4.13
N ASP A 30 3.15 0.08 5.40
CA ASP A 30 2.38 0.73 6.46
C ASP A 30 2.89 2.13 6.83
N GLY A 31 4.06 2.55 6.31
CA GLY A 31 4.67 3.83 6.66
C GLY A 31 3.89 5.06 6.22
N LEU A 32 2.97 4.92 5.27
CA LEU A 32 2.14 6.01 4.77
C LEU A 32 0.68 5.68 4.99
N PRO A 33 0.02 6.34 5.96
CA PRO A 33 -1.31 5.96 6.36
C PRO A 33 -2.36 6.43 5.34
N PRO A 34 -3.56 5.82 5.30
CA PRO A 34 -4.68 6.33 4.52
C PRO A 34 -5.00 7.80 4.81
N PRO A 35 -5.47 8.58 3.82
CA PRO A 35 -5.75 8.18 2.44
C PRO A 35 -4.54 8.30 1.49
N LEU A 36 -3.31 8.44 2.00
CA LEU A 36 -2.14 8.62 1.14
C LEU A 36 -1.91 7.38 0.26
N ARG A 37 -1.89 7.60 -1.05
CA ARG A 37 -1.65 6.59 -2.08
C ARG A 37 -0.20 6.67 -2.54
N PHE A 38 0.62 5.77 -2.03
CA PHE A 38 2.03 5.64 -2.37
C PHE A 38 2.30 4.36 -3.15
N ALA A 39 3.14 4.45 -4.18
CA ALA A 39 3.75 3.30 -4.82
C ALA A 39 5.16 3.64 -5.30
N LEU A 40 6.12 2.78 -4.98
CA LEU A 40 7.43 2.76 -5.61
C LEU A 40 7.31 2.04 -6.95
N HIS A 41 7.83 2.65 -8.01
CA HIS A 41 7.74 2.08 -9.36
C HIS A 41 9.02 1.39 -9.77
N GLU A 42 8.90 0.42 -10.68
CA GLU A 42 10.03 -0.31 -11.23
C GLU A 42 11.08 0.64 -11.84
N HIS A 43 12.36 0.32 -11.64
CA HIS A 43 13.51 1.11 -12.04
C HIS A 43 14.72 0.18 -12.10
N GLU A 44 15.61 0.37 -13.07
CA GLU A 44 16.76 -0.53 -13.32
C GLU A 44 17.65 -0.71 -12.08
N GLU A 45 17.77 0.35 -11.27
CA GLU A 45 18.56 0.31 -10.03
C GLU A 45 17.93 -0.50 -8.88
N LEU A 46 16.64 -0.88 -8.95
CA LEU A 46 15.93 -1.59 -7.86
C LEU A 46 16.45 -3.00 -7.59
N ALA A 47 17.10 -3.65 -8.56
CA ALA A 47 17.62 -5.02 -8.43
C ALA A 47 18.73 -5.20 -7.36
N SER A 48 19.20 -4.10 -6.74
CA SER A 48 20.32 -4.09 -5.78
C SER A 48 19.94 -3.90 -4.30
N TRP A 49 18.66 -3.95 -3.91
CA TRP A 49 18.20 -3.35 -2.66
C TRP A 49 17.61 -4.31 -1.63
N GLY A 50 18.34 -4.50 -0.53
CA GLY A 50 17.79 -5.03 0.74
C GLY A 50 17.65 -3.99 1.86
N LYS A 51 17.65 -2.68 1.56
CA LYS A 51 17.84 -1.63 2.61
C LYS A 51 17.05 -0.32 2.47
N LEU A 52 16.04 -0.21 1.60
CA LEU A 52 15.23 1.02 1.59
C LEU A 52 14.26 1.02 2.78
N PRO A 53 14.14 2.14 3.52
CA PRO A 53 13.11 2.29 4.54
C PRO A 53 11.72 2.54 3.94
N VAL A 54 11.64 2.79 2.63
CA VAL A 54 10.41 3.00 1.86
C VAL A 54 10.41 2.04 0.67
N TRP A 55 9.39 1.20 0.57
CA TRP A 55 9.30 0.11 -0.41
C TRP A 55 7.83 -0.14 -0.79
N GLY A 56 7.59 -0.96 -1.81
CA GLY A 56 6.27 -1.44 -2.19
C GLY A 56 5.24 -0.31 -2.39
N CYS A 57 4.06 -0.49 -1.82
CA CYS A 57 2.96 0.46 -1.95
C CYS A 57 2.10 0.51 -0.68
N SER A 58 1.48 1.68 -0.43
CA SER A 58 0.58 1.87 0.72
C SER A 58 -0.76 1.16 0.54
N LEU A 59 -1.46 0.92 1.65
CA LEU A 59 -2.77 0.27 1.65
C LEU A 59 -3.77 0.99 0.73
N SER A 60 -3.87 2.32 0.81
CA SER A 60 -4.79 3.10 -0.03
C SER A 60 -4.43 3.06 -1.52
N TYR A 61 -3.14 2.92 -1.87
CA TYR A 61 -2.75 2.71 -3.26
C TYR A 61 -3.22 1.34 -3.75
N GLN A 62 -2.95 0.28 -2.99
CA GLN A 62 -3.37 -1.07 -3.32
C GLN A 62 -4.89 -1.18 -3.50
N VAL A 63 -5.66 -0.62 -2.56
CA VAL A 63 -7.14 -0.62 -2.64
C VAL A 63 -7.61 0.08 -3.90
N ARG A 64 -7.05 1.27 -4.22
CA ARG A 64 -7.40 1.99 -5.44
C ARG A 64 -7.09 1.19 -6.70
N MET A 65 -5.88 0.63 -6.77
CA MET A 65 -5.39 -0.17 -7.88
C MET A 65 -6.25 -1.44 -8.09
N LEU A 66 -6.44 -2.23 -7.03
CA LEU A 66 -7.14 -3.50 -7.08
C LEU A 66 -8.66 -3.35 -7.25
N THR A 67 -9.23 -2.20 -6.86
CA THR A 67 -10.63 -1.87 -7.19
C THR A 67 -10.85 -1.83 -8.71
N LEU A 68 -9.87 -1.34 -9.49
CA LEU A 68 -9.96 -1.32 -10.95
C LEU A 68 -10.06 -2.74 -11.55
N LEU A 69 -9.44 -3.70 -10.87
CA LEU A 69 -9.45 -5.11 -11.22
C LEU A 69 -10.57 -5.90 -10.51
N ARG A 70 -11.54 -5.21 -9.90
CA ARG A 70 -12.69 -5.79 -9.21
C ARG A 70 -12.35 -6.65 -7.98
N TYR A 71 -11.29 -6.29 -7.26
CA TYR A 71 -10.99 -6.90 -5.97
C TYR A 71 -11.42 -6.00 -4.81
N ASN A 72 -11.89 -6.62 -3.74
CA ASN A 72 -12.26 -5.97 -2.49
C ASN A 72 -11.25 -6.31 -1.41
N LEU A 73 -10.84 -5.33 -0.61
CA LEU A 73 -10.12 -5.57 0.65
C LEU A 73 -11.03 -6.34 1.61
N ILE A 74 -10.53 -7.43 2.20
CA ILE A 74 -11.28 -8.25 3.17
C ILE A 74 -10.54 -8.44 4.49
N TRP A 75 -9.25 -8.11 4.53
CA TRP A 75 -8.44 -8.21 5.74
C TRP A 75 -7.18 -7.37 5.57
N TYR A 76 -6.74 -6.80 6.68
CA TYR A 76 -5.47 -6.10 6.79
C TYR A 76 -4.94 -6.27 8.23
N ALA A 77 -3.69 -6.70 8.37
CA ALA A 77 -2.94 -6.61 9.62
C ALA A 77 -1.46 -6.92 9.37
N ALA A 78 -0.59 -6.47 10.28
CA ALA A 78 0.83 -6.84 10.30
C ALA A 78 1.53 -6.68 8.93
N GLY A 79 1.36 -5.52 8.29
CA GLY A 79 1.97 -5.22 6.99
C GLY A 79 1.47 -6.06 5.83
N ASN A 80 0.29 -6.69 5.93
CA ASN A 80 -0.27 -7.53 4.88
C ASN A 80 -1.74 -7.18 4.65
N ALA A 81 -2.17 -7.23 3.39
CA ALA A 81 -3.56 -7.08 2.99
C ALA A 81 -4.01 -8.27 2.16
N ILE A 82 -5.24 -8.73 2.42
CA ILE A 82 -5.89 -9.79 1.64
C ILE A 82 -7.06 -9.17 0.88
N TYR A 83 -7.11 -9.51 -0.40
CA TYR A 83 -8.14 -9.08 -1.32
C TYR A 83 -8.85 -10.27 -1.94
N VAL A 84 -10.15 -10.12 -2.18
CA VAL A 84 -10.98 -11.12 -2.85
C VAL A 84 -11.55 -10.56 -4.14
N HIS A 85 -11.57 -11.36 -5.20
CA HIS A 85 -12.22 -10.97 -6.44
C HIS A 85 -13.74 -10.92 -6.25
N LYS A 86 -14.40 -9.89 -6.80
CA LYS A 86 -15.83 -9.62 -6.63
C LYS A 86 -16.73 -10.81 -7.04
N SER A 87 -16.30 -11.64 -7.99
CA SER A 87 -17.10 -12.80 -8.44
C SER A 87 -17.21 -13.93 -7.41
N VAL A 88 -16.26 -14.03 -6.48
CA VAL A 88 -16.24 -15.10 -5.46
C VAL A 88 -16.57 -14.59 -4.06
N ALA A 89 -16.48 -13.28 -3.81
CA ALA A 89 -16.77 -12.69 -2.50
C ALA A 89 -18.14 -13.10 -1.91
N PRO A 90 -19.26 -13.07 -2.68
CA PRO A 90 -20.57 -13.47 -2.15
C PRO A 90 -20.65 -14.95 -1.76
N GLN A 91 -19.94 -15.82 -2.49
CA GLN A 91 -19.92 -17.26 -2.24
C GLN A 91 -19.21 -17.60 -0.92
N LEU A 92 -18.28 -16.73 -0.51
CA LEU A 92 -17.50 -16.87 0.71
C LEU A 92 -18.12 -16.07 1.89
N GLY A 93 -19.24 -15.36 1.67
CA GLY A 93 -19.81 -14.47 2.67
C GLY A 93 -18.91 -13.28 3.04
N LEU A 94 -17.98 -12.91 2.15
CA LEU A 94 -17.00 -11.86 2.38
C LEU A 94 -17.49 -10.52 1.80
N PHE A 95 -17.28 -9.45 2.55
CA PHE A 95 -17.67 -8.10 2.20
C PHE A 95 -16.45 -7.18 2.11
N ARG A 96 -16.60 -6.10 1.35
CA ARG A 96 -15.56 -5.08 1.21
C ARG A 96 -15.38 -4.35 2.54
N LEU A 97 -14.14 -4.27 3.00
CA LEU A 97 -13.73 -3.42 4.11
C LEU A 97 -13.28 -2.04 3.63
N ASP A 98 -13.37 -1.07 4.53
CA ASP A 98 -12.83 0.27 4.37
C ASP A 98 -11.38 0.31 4.89
N GLU A 99 -10.47 0.83 4.07
CA GLU A 99 -9.05 0.84 4.40
C GLU A 99 -8.67 1.73 5.58
N VAL A 100 -9.41 2.82 5.80
CA VAL A 100 -9.15 3.74 6.92
C VAL A 100 -9.52 3.04 8.22
N ASP A 101 -10.69 2.42 8.25
CA ASP A 101 -11.17 1.62 9.37
C ASP A 101 -10.22 0.45 9.68
N CYS A 102 -9.77 -0.27 8.66
CA CYS A 102 -8.78 -1.34 8.80
C CYS A 102 -7.46 -0.82 9.39
N TYR A 103 -6.97 0.30 8.89
CA TYR A 103 -5.70 0.88 9.34
C TYR A 103 -5.75 1.29 10.82
N VAL A 104 -6.86 1.88 11.26
CA VAL A 104 -7.05 2.31 12.66
C VAL A 104 -7.13 1.14 13.64
N LYS A 105 -7.78 0.05 13.24
CA LYS A 105 -8.14 -1.05 14.15
C LYS A 105 -7.04 -2.11 14.28
N THR A 106 -5.89 -1.94 13.63
CA THR A 106 -4.86 -2.98 13.53
C THR A 106 -3.51 -2.50 14.06
N VAL A 107 -2.65 -3.45 14.42
CA VAL A 107 -1.28 -3.13 14.83
C VAL A 107 -0.47 -2.79 13.58
N VAL A 108 -0.08 -1.52 13.48
CA VAL A 108 0.81 -1.01 12.45
C VAL A 108 2.27 -1.29 12.85
N MET A 109 2.96 -2.08 12.03
CA MET A 109 4.36 -2.52 12.27
C MET A 109 5.35 -1.70 11.44
N ALA A 110 5.04 -0.43 11.18
CA ALA A 110 5.85 0.40 10.31
C ALA A 110 7.24 0.69 10.91
N MET A 111 8.28 0.36 10.14
CA MET A 111 9.67 0.68 10.48
C MET A 111 10.04 2.14 10.20
N TRP A 112 9.21 2.83 9.42
CA TRP A 112 9.34 4.23 9.06
C TRP A 112 7.96 4.79 8.71
N PRO A 113 7.65 6.07 9.00
CA PRO A 113 8.44 7.02 9.77
C PRO A 113 8.40 6.69 11.28
N SER A 114 8.87 7.60 12.14
CA SER A 114 8.67 7.43 13.59
C SER A 114 7.17 7.43 13.94
N GLY A 115 6.79 6.68 14.97
CA GLY A 115 5.38 6.60 15.41
C GLY A 115 4.77 7.96 15.73
N ARG A 116 5.56 8.91 16.24
CA ARG A 116 5.11 10.30 16.47
C ARG A 116 4.73 11.01 15.17
N ARG A 117 5.53 10.86 14.11
CA ARG A 117 5.24 11.47 12.82
C ARG A 117 4.04 10.78 12.15
N MET A 118 3.96 9.47 12.24
CA MET A 118 2.82 8.71 11.72
C MET A 118 1.50 9.11 12.41
N ARG A 119 1.50 9.22 13.73
CA ARG A 119 0.35 9.70 14.50
C ARG A 119 -0.09 11.10 14.03
N ARG A 120 0.87 12.02 13.86
CA ARG A 120 0.59 13.37 13.36
C ARG A 120 -0.06 13.36 11.99
N TRP A 121 0.54 12.64 11.05
CA TRP A 121 0.03 12.53 9.68
C TRP A 121 -1.41 12.02 9.62
N PHE A 122 -1.77 11.11 10.52
CA PHE A 122 -3.07 10.46 10.49
C PHE A 122 -4.16 11.16 11.32
N TYR A 123 -3.81 11.73 12.47
CA TYR A 123 -4.81 12.25 13.43
C TYR A 123 -4.75 13.76 13.67
N GLU A 124 -3.63 14.43 13.41
CA GLU A 124 -3.39 15.79 13.93
C GLU A 124 -3.23 16.82 12.81
N ASP A 125 -2.40 16.53 11.81
CA ASP A 125 -2.10 17.43 10.71
C ASP A 125 -3.24 17.40 9.66
N SER A 126 -3.43 18.50 8.94
CA SER A 126 -4.35 18.51 7.79
C SER A 126 -3.83 17.64 6.65
N LEU A 127 -4.73 17.15 5.79
CA LEU A 127 -4.35 16.27 4.67
C LEU A 127 -3.31 16.91 3.73
N ASN A 128 -3.39 18.22 3.51
CA ASN A 128 -2.42 18.96 2.69
C ASN A 128 -1.04 19.03 3.36
N GLU A 129 -0.98 19.33 4.66
CA GLU A 129 0.27 19.36 5.42
C GLU A 129 0.92 17.98 5.47
N THR A 130 0.11 16.95 5.75
CA THR A 130 0.52 15.55 5.71
C THR A 130 1.09 15.17 4.35
N LEU A 131 0.41 15.51 3.24
CA LEU A 131 0.90 15.18 1.89
C LEU A 131 2.25 15.85 1.60
N VAL A 132 2.42 17.12 1.98
CA VAL A 132 3.66 17.88 1.77
C VAL A 132 4.81 17.28 2.59
N ASP A 133 4.60 16.99 3.87
CA ASP A 133 5.65 16.43 4.74
C ASP A 133 5.99 14.98 4.37
N ALA A 134 4.97 14.16 4.04
CA ALA A 134 5.15 12.81 3.55
C ALA A 134 5.98 12.80 2.26
N ARG A 135 5.65 13.67 1.29
CA ARG A 135 6.39 13.80 0.03
C ARG A 135 7.86 14.14 0.26
N ARG A 136 8.13 15.20 1.03
CA ARG A 136 9.49 15.61 1.38
C ARG A 136 10.25 14.49 2.12
N SER A 137 9.54 13.71 2.93
CA SER A 137 10.12 12.59 3.66
C SER A 137 10.47 11.42 2.74
N VAL A 138 9.59 11.05 1.82
CA VAL A 138 9.81 10.01 0.80
C VAL A 138 10.95 10.39 -0.16
N GLU A 139 10.95 11.61 -0.70
CA GLU A 139 11.96 12.09 -1.66
C GLU A 139 13.38 11.97 -1.13
N ARG A 140 13.58 12.24 0.18
CA ARG A 140 14.88 12.11 0.85
C ARG A 140 15.45 10.70 0.79
N TYR A 141 14.60 9.66 0.79
CA TYR A 141 15.04 8.26 0.72
C TYR A 141 15.12 7.75 -0.72
N LEU A 142 14.20 8.19 -1.57
CA LEU A 142 14.10 7.70 -2.94
C LEU A 142 15.14 8.32 -3.89
N LYS A 143 15.76 9.46 -3.56
CA LYS A 143 16.90 10.05 -4.31
C LYS A 143 16.67 10.10 -5.84
N GLY A 144 15.47 10.48 -6.27
CA GLY A 144 15.12 10.57 -7.70
C GLY A 144 14.52 9.31 -8.32
N ARG A 145 14.36 8.21 -7.56
CA ARG A 145 13.64 7.01 -8.03
C ARG A 145 12.18 7.34 -8.34
N PRO A 146 11.56 6.68 -9.33
CA PRO A 146 10.17 6.93 -9.71
C PRO A 146 9.22 6.42 -8.63
N TYR A 147 8.26 7.26 -8.24
CA TYR A 147 7.20 6.89 -7.31
C TYR A 147 5.95 7.71 -7.56
N THR A 148 4.81 7.20 -7.09
CA THR A 148 3.57 7.95 -6.95
C THR A 148 3.35 8.28 -5.48
N LEU A 149 2.96 9.53 -5.17
CA LEU A 149 2.39 9.91 -3.87
C LEU A 149 1.28 10.95 -4.05
N LYS A 150 0.04 10.53 -3.81
CA LYS A 150 -1.18 11.33 -4.00
C LYS A 150 -2.19 11.03 -2.88
N VAL A 151 -3.31 11.74 -2.89
CA VAL A 151 -4.51 11.47 -2.09
C VAL A 151 -5.56 10.77 -2.95
#